data_AF-A0AAC8QGV5-F1
#
_entry.id   AF-A0AAC8QGV5-F1
#
_cell.length_a   1.000
_cell.length_b   1.000
_cell.length_c   1.000
_cell.angle_alpha   90.00
_cell.angle_beta   90.00
_cell.angle_gamma   90.00
#
_symmetry.space_group_name_H-M   'P 1'
#
loop_
_entity.id
_entity.type
_entity.pdbx_description
1 polymer ?
#
loop_
_entity_poly.entity_id
_entity_poly.type
_entity_poly.pdbx_seq_one_letter_code
_entity_poly.pdbx_strand_id
1 'polypeptide(L)'
;MDTLHFISVTGQHQEFSEYLEHLEADAPPYAIASFETKEAAEAWLENQPIPPDSATVLIANAYHYVIHDERVGIFRLPRIRDLEYHLADLKQRHPPVAVASFATLEEAEAWLKAQPTPARWAWVSIAGEPYLAVYHPNINHRALYPLSMADGYEVEEEEEPDEP
;
A
#
# COMPACT_ATOMS: atom_id res chain seq x y z
N MET A 1 -23.52 18.46 -6.91
CA MET A 1 -22.94 18.32 -5.56
C MET A 1 -21.46 18.11 -5.76
N ASP A 2 -20.65 19.02 -5.22
CA ASP A 2 -19.18 19.01 -5.35
C ASP A 2 -18.57 18.08 -4.28
N THR A 3 -17.52 17.34 -4.64
CA THR A 3 -16.82 16.39 -3.76
C THR A 3 -16.27 17.09 -2.51
N LEU A 4 -15.74 18.30 -2.65
CA LEU A 4 -15.24 19.08 -1.51
C LEU A 4 -16.38 19.49 -0.56
N HIS A 5 -17.53 19.85 -1.11
CA HIS A 5 -18.72 20.12 -0.32
C HIS A 5 -19.22 18.86 0.42
N PHE A 6 -19.21 17.69 -0.22
CA PHE A 6 -19.54 16.42 0.42
C PHE A 6 -18.60 16.09 1.60
N ILE A 7 -17.29 16.17 1.39
CA ILE A 7 -16.29 15.95 2.46
C ILE A 7 -16.55 16.91 3.62
N SER A 8 -16.83 18.17 3.32
CA SER A 8 -17.09 19.17 4.35
C SER A 8 -18.35 18.89 5.17
N VAL A 9 -19.49 18.61 4.52
CA VAL A 9 -20.75 18.37 5.24
C VAL A 9 -20.79 17.03 5.97
N THR A 10 -19.95 16.08 5.57
CA THR A 10 -19.82 14.77 6.25
C THR A 10 -18.70 14.72 7.29
N GLY A 11 -17.90 15.79 7.41
CA GLY A 11 -16.84 15.89 8.41
C GLY A 11 -15.58 15.08 8.10
N GLN A 12 -15.41 14.57 6.87
CA GLN A 12 -14.31 13.69 6.46
C GLN A 12 -12.99 14.45 6.16
N HIS A 13 -12.77 15.59 6.81
CA HIS A 13 -11.63 16.46 6.54
C HIS A 13 -10.31 15.82 6.94
N GLN A 14 -10.30 15.05 8.03
CA GLN A 14 -9.09 14.43 8.55
C GLN A 14 -8.63 13.29 7.64
N GLU A 15 -9.54 12.38 7.30
CA GLU A 15 -9.28 11.25 6.41
C GLU A 15 -8.82 11.72 5.02
N PHE A 16 -9.43 12.80 4.52
CA PHE A 16 -9.00 13.40 3.27
C PHE A 16 -7.60 14.02 3.37
N SER A 17 -7.27 14.69 4.47
CA SER A 17 -5.93 15.25 4.68
C SER A 17 -4.87 14.14 4.79
N GLU A 18 -5.16 13.07 5.52
CA GLU A 18 -4.27 11.91 5.64
C GLU A 18 -4.03 11.21 4.29
N TYR A 19 -5.06 11.19 3.42
CA TYR A 19 -4.94 10.70 2.05
C TYR A 19 -4.04 11.60 1.19
N LEU A 20 -4.18 12.93 1.29
CA LEU A 20 -3.30 13.85 0.56
C LEU A 20 -1.85 13.73 1.02
N GLU A 21 -1.59 13.69 2.33
CA GLU A 21 -0.24 13.46 2.89
C GLU A 21 0.36 12.14 2.40
N HIS A 22 -0.47 11.11 2.22
CA HIS A 22 -0.03 9.83 1.68
C HIS A 22 0.42 9.93 0.22
N LEU A 23 -0.33 10.66 -0.62
CA LEU A 23 0.05 10.91 -2.01
C LEU A 23 1.32 11.73 -2.13
N GLU A 24 1.46 12.79 -1.32
CA GLU A 24 2.64 13.66 -1.31
C GLU A 24 3.91 12.95 -0.82
N ALA A 25 3.74 11.93 0.01
CA ALA A 25 4.84 11.19 0.60
C ALA A 25 5.40 10.07 -0.29
N ASP A 26 4.95 9.91 -1.55
CA ASP A 26 5.31 8.77 -2.41
C ASP A 26 5.06 7.43 -1.72
N ALA A 27 4.01 7.34 -0.90
CA ALA A 27 3.75 6.16 -0.12
C ALA A 27 3.22 5.00 -1.01
N PRO A 28 3.36 3.74 -0.55
CA PRO A 28 2.79 2.57 -1.22
C PRO A 28 1.28 2.68 -1.38
N PRO A 29 0.64 1.87 -2.24
CA PRO A 29 -0.80 1.97 -2.47
C PRO A 29 -1.63 2.09 -1.18
N TYR A 30 -2.65 2.95 -1.19
CA TYR A 30 -3.46 3.20 0.00
C TYR A 30 -4.33 1.97 0.32
N ALA A 31 -4.18 1.40 1.52
CA ALA A 31 -5.00 0.28 1.99
C ALA A 31 -5.81 0.69 3.23
N ILE A 32 -7.08 0.27 3.30
CA ILE A 32 -8.02 0.69 4.35
C ILE A 32 -8.12 -0.29 5.53
N ALA A 33 -7.60 -1.50 5.38
CA ALA A 33 -7.52 -2.51 6.44
C ALA A 33 -6.41 -3.52 6.13
N SER A 34 -5.91 -4.23 7.15
CA SER A 34 -5.00 -5.36 7.01
C SER A 34 -5.49 -6.59 7.76
N PHE A 35 -5.24 -7.77 7.18
CA PHE A 35 -5.64 -9.07 7.70
C PHE A 35 -4.54 -10.10 7.50
N GLU A 36 -4.45 -11.06 8.41
CA GLU A 36 -3.53 -12.20 8.27
C GLU A 36 -4.03 -13.22 7.24
N THR A 37 -5.35 -13.40 7.14
CA THR A 37 -5.95 -14.39 6.23
C THR A 37 -7.12 -13.83 5.45
N LYS A 38 -7.44 -14.50 4.34
CA LYS A 38 -8.55 -14.13 3.48
C LYS A 38 -9.90 -14.30 4.19
N GLU A 39 -10.04 -15.34 5.01
CA GLU A 39 -11.25 -15.61 5.77
C GLU A 39 -11.52 -14.49 6.80
N ALA A 40 -10.46 -13.94 7.41
CA ALA A 40 -10.59 -12.80 8.32
C ALA A 40 -11.05 -11.53 7.59
N ALA A 41 -10.55 -11.30 6.37
CA ALA A 41 -10.97 -10.18 5.53
C ALA A 41 -12.44 -10.31 5.09
N GLU A 42 -12.85 -11.51 4.64
CA GLU A 42 -14.23 -11.79 4.25
C GLU A 42 -15.20 -11.62 5.42
N ALA A 43 -14.87 -12.19 6.59
CA ALA A 43 -15.66 -12.01 7.80
C ALA A 43 -15.77 -10.54 8.23
N TRP A 44 -14.71 -9.75 8.06
CA TRP A 44 -14.76 -8.32 8.33
C TRP A 44 -15.71 -7.57 7.39
N LEU A 45 -15.70 -7.90 6.09
CA LEU A 45 -16.59 -7.30 5.08
C LEU A 45 -18.05 -7.62 5.33
N GLU A 46 -18.37 -8.88 5.69
CA GLU A 46 -19.74 -9.31 6.02
C GLU A 46 -20.33 -8.56 7.22
N ASN A 47 -19.48 -8.07 8.13
CA ASN A 47 -19.89 -7.33 9.31
C ASN A 47 -19.93 -5.81 9.11
N GLN A 48 -19.59 -5.29 7.92
CA GLN A 48 -19.66 -3.86 7.63
C GLN A 48 -21.12 -3.44 7.34
N PRO A 49 -21.65 -2.40 8.01
CA PRO A 49 -22.98 -1.87 7.71
C PRO A 49 -23.13 -1.39 6.27
N ILE A 50 -22.07 -0.79 5.74
CA ILE A 50 -21.91 -0.41 4.34
C ILE A 50 -20.53 -0.91 3.92
N PRO A 51 -20.45 -2.05 3.23
CA PRO A 51 -19.19 -2.60 2.79
C PRO A 51 -18.46 -1.60 1.88
N PRO A 52 -17.15 -1.37 2.08
CA PRO A 52 -16.39 -0.52 1.20
C PRO A 52 -16.28 -1.19 -0.17
N ASP A 53 -16.84 -0.56 -1.20
CA ASP A 53 -16.65 -0.98 -2.58
C ASP A 53 -15.42 -0.28 -3.16
N SER A 54 -14.71 -0.98 -4.04
CA SER A 54 -13.56 -0.40 -4.75
C SER A 54 -12.42 0.09 -3.84
N ALA A 55 -12.32 -0.47 -2.65
CA ALA A 55 -11.24 -0.18 -1.71
C ALA A 55 -10.16 -1.26 -1.74
N THR A 56 -8.96 -0.91 -1.30
CA THR A 56 -7.84 -1.86 -1.21
C THR A 56 -7.61 -2.29 0.23
N VAL A 57 -7.39 -3.59 0.45
CA VAL A 57 -7.04 -4.19 1.74
C VAL A 57 -5.75 -4.98 1.63
N LEU A 58 -5.06 -5.16 2.75
CA LEU A 58 -3.91 -6.04 2.85
C LEU A 58 -4.33 -7.41 3.39
N ILE A 59 -3.90 -8.48 2.73
CA ILE A 59 -4.05 -9.87 3.21
C ILE A 59 -2.67 -10.52 3.18
N ALA A 60 -2.14 -10.88 4.35
CA ALA A 60 -0.76 -11.35 4.49
C ALA A 60 0.25 -10.44 3.75
N ASN A 61 0.10 -9.12 3.95
CA ASN A 61 0.85 -8.05 3.28
C ASN A 61 0.69 -7.92 1.76
N ALA A 62 -0.09 -8.78 1.10
CA ALA A 62 -0.44 -8.60 -0.31
C ALA A 62 -1.62 -7.64 -0.45
N TYR A 63 -1.62 -6.82 -1.51
CA TYR A 63 -2.73 -5.91 -1.82
C TYR A 63 -3.85 -6.65 -2.55
N HIS A 64 -5.08 -6.45 -2.08
CA HIS A 64 -6.29 -7.01 -2.65
C HIS A 64 -7.35 -5.93 -2.83
N TYR A 65 -8.06 -5.97 -3.95
CA TYR A 65 -9.17 -5.06 -4.21
C TYR A 65 -10.48 -5.66 -3.70
N VAL A 66 -11.32 -4.86 -3.05
CA VAL A 66 -12.65 -5.28 -2.61
C VAL A 66 -13.62 -5.06 -3.76
N ILE A 67 -14.24 -6.16 -4.21
CA ILE A 67 -15.31 -6.14 -5.20
C ILE A 67 -16.55 -6.77 -4.58
N HIS A 68 -17.63 -6.00 -4.47
CA HIS A 68 -18.92 -6.52 -4.04
C HIS A 68 -19.75 -6.94 -5.27
N ASP A 69 -20.05 -8.24 -5.39
CA ASP A 69 -20.98 -8.74 -6.41
C ASP A 69 -22.40 -8.75 -5.83
N GLU A 70 -23.08 -7.60 -5.95
CA GLU A 70 -24.43 -7.38 -5.39
C GLU A 70 -25.46 -8.43 -5.84
N ARG A 71 -25.29 -9.02 -7.03
CA ARG A 71 -26.23 -10.00 -7.60
C ARG A 71 -26.23 -11.31 -6.82
N VAL A 72 -25.08 -11.70 -6.29
CA VAL A 72 -24.90 -12.95 -5.53
C VAL A 72 -24.60 -12.69 -4.05
N GLY A 73 -24.42 -11.44 -3.64
CA GLY A 73 -24.18 -11.05 -2.25
C GLY A 73 -22.85 -11.56 -1.71
N ILE A 74 -21.82 -11.66 -2.57
CA ILE A 74 -20.49 -12.14 -2.19
C ILE A 74 -19.43 -11.07 -2.41
N PHE A 75 -18.41 -11.07 -1.57
CA PHE A 75 -17.19 -10.30 -1.77
C PHE A 75 -16.16 -11.11 -2.54
N ARG A 76 -15.46 -10.44 -3.46
CA ARG A 76 -14.27 -10.97 -4.11
C ARG A 76 -13.08 -10.11 -3.73
N LEU A 77 -11.96 -10.77 -3.49
CA LEU A 77 -10.70 -10.17 -3.08
C LEU A 77 -9.58 -10.57 -4.03
N PRO A 78 -9.63 -10.18 -5.32
CA PRO A 78 -8.51 -10.43 -6.24
C PRO A 78 -7.26 -9.70 -5.75
N ARG A 79 -6.12 -10.39 -5.82
CA ARG A 79 -4.81 -9.78 -5.60
C ARG A 79 -4.51 -8.80 -6.74
N ILE A 80 -4.01 -7.62 -6.40
CA ILE A 80 -3.57 -6.60 -7.37
C ILE A 80 -2.04 -6.46 -7.36
N ARG A 81 -1.50 -5.81 -8.38
CA ARG A 81 -0.04 -5.67 -8.61
C ARG A 81 0.48 -4.25 -8.42
N ASP A 82 -0.34 -3.39 -7.82
CA ASP A 82 -0.06 -1.96 -7.67
C ASP A 82 1.20 -1.71 -6.86
N LEU A 83 1.50 -2.56 -5.86
CA LEU A 83 2.75 -2.48 -5.11
C LEU A 83 3.96 -2.76 -6.00
N GLU A 84 3.90 -3.79 -6.84
CA GLU A 84 5.00 -4.14 -7.75
C GLU A 84 5.32 -3.00 -8.73
N TYR A 85 4.30 -2.41 -9.35
CA TYR A 85 4.47 -1.22 -10.19
C TYR A 85 4.98 -0.01 -9.39
N HIS A 86 4.45 0.21 -8.19
CA HIS A 86 4.90 1.28 -7.32
C HIS A 86 6.37 1.11 -6.93
N LEU A 87 6.83 -0.10 -6.61
CA LEU A 87 8.24 -0.36 -6.29
C LEU A 87 9.15 -0.09 -7.49
N ALA A 88 8.71 -0.45 -8.71
CA ALA A 88 9.46 -0.21 -9.93
C ALA A 88 9.64 1.30 -10.18
N ASP A 89 8.55 2.06 -10.11
CA ASP A 89 8.55 3.53 -10.24
C ASP A 89 9.34 4.21 -9.11
N LEU A 90 9.12 3.79 -7.86
CA LEU A 90 9.78 4.36 -6.69
C LEU A 90 11.31 4.16 -6.74
N LYS A 91 11.80 3.01 -7.21
CA LYS A 91 13.24 2.74 -7.40
C LYS A 91 13.87 3.69 -8.41
N GLN A 92 13.14 4.08 -9.46
CA GLN A 92 13.64 5.02 -10.48
C GLN A 92 13.72 6.45 -9.93
N ARG A 93 12.67 6.89 -9.25
CA ARG A 93 12.59 8.26 -8.68
C ARG A 93 13.45 8.44 -7.44
N HIS A 94 13.55 7.39 -6.63
CA HIS A 94 14.27 7.35 -5.35
C HIS A 94 15.14 6.10 -5.28
N PRO A 95 16.38 6.16 -5.79
CA PRO A 95 17.31 5.03 -5.79
C PRO A 95 17.44 4.41 -4.37
N PRO A 96 17.53 3.06 -4.26
CA PRO A 96 17.41 2.34 -3.01
C PRO A 96 18.65 2.51 -2.10
N VAL A 97 18.72 3.66 -1.43
CA VAL A 97 19.75 3.97 -0.43
C VAL A 97 19.26 3.52 0.93
N ALA A 98 19.77 2.38 1.40
CA ALA A 98 19.35 1.78 2.66
C ALA A 98 19.70 2.67 3.86
N VAL A 99 18.70 3.04 4.65
CA VAL A 99 18.87 3.80 5.91
C VAL A 99 19.35 2.91 7.06
N ALA A 100 19.14 1.61 6.93
CA ALA A 100 19.56 0.58 7.87
C ALA A 100 19.82 -0.74 7.13
N SER A 101 20.68 -1.58 7.71
CA SER A 101 21.01 -2.90 7.16
C SER A 101 20.91 -3.96 8.24
N PHE A 102 20.32 -5.11 7.89
CA PHE A 102 20.04 -6.22 8.80
C PHE A 102 20.53 -7.53 8.21
N ALA A 103 20.86 -8.50 9.07
CA ALA A 103 21.25 -9.83 8.62
C ALA A 103 20.02 -10.70 8.33
N THR A 104 18.91 -10.49 9.05
CA THR A 104 17.68 -11.29 8.90
C THR A 104 16.43 -10.43 8.82
N LEU A 105 15.34 -11.04 8.33
CA LEU A 105 14.04 -10.41 8.23
C LEU A 105 13.48 -10.09 9.63
N GLU A 106 13.67 -10.98 10.60
CA GLU A 106 13.18 -10.80 11.97
C GLU A 106 13.83 -9.58 12.66
N GLU A 107 15.12 -9.35 12.43
CA GLU A 107 15.82 -8.16 12.93
C GLU A 107 15.24 -6.88 12.33
N ALA A 108 15.00 -6.88 11.02
CA ALA A 108 14.41 -5.74 10.31
C ALA A 108 12.97 -5.45 10.78
N GLU A 109 12.16 -6.49 11.00
CA GLU A 109 10.81 -6.35 11.54
C GLU A 109 10.81 -5.79 12.96
N ALA A 110 11.71 -6.27 13.82
CA ALA A 110 11.84 -5.78 15.18
C ALA A 110 12.25 -4.29 15.19
N TRP A 111 13.18 -3.92 14.31
CA TRP A 111 13.56 -2.52 14.11
C TRP A 111 12.38 -1.66 13.65
N LEU A 112 11.62 -2.12 12.64
CA LEU A 112 10.48 -1.37 12.09
C LEU A 112 9.37 -1.18 13.13
N LYS A 113 9.12 -2.20 13.96
CA LYS A 113 8.17 -2.13 15.08
C LYS A 113 8.60 -1.18 16.19
N ALA A 114 9.92 -1.02 16.41
CA ALA A 114 10.46 -0.16 17.46
C ALA A 114 10.47 1.35 17.10
N GLN A 115 10.19 1.71 15.84
CA GLN A 115 10.22 3.11 15.41
C GLN A 115 9.05 3.93 16.00
N PRO A 116 9.32 5.04 16.72
CA PRO A 116 8.29 5.82 17.43
C PRO A 116 7.40 6.64 16.48
N THR A 117 7.96 7.17 15.40
CA THR A 117 7.25 7.83 14.29
C THR A 117 7.92 7.38 12.99
N PRO A 118 7.51 6.23 12.42
CA PRO A 118 8.11 5.75 11.20
C PRO A 118 7.82 6.74 10.07
N ALA A 119 8.82 7.01 9.23
CA ALA A 119 8.55 7.56 7.90
C ALA A 119 7.53 6.65 7.19
N ARG A 120 6.71 7.22 6.29
CA ARG A 120 5.71 6.45 5.52
C ARG A 120 6.34 5.25 4.83
N TRP A 121 7.58 5.44 4.36
CA TRP A 121 8.44 4.37 3.89
C TRP A 121 9.92 4.73 4.05
N ALA A 122 10.79 3.73 3.97
CA ALA A 122 12.23 3.88 3.86
C ALA A 122 12.85 2.64 3.21
N TRP A 123 13.93 2.84 2.45
CA TRP A 123 14.74 1.72 1.97
C TRP A 123 15.58 1.14 3.10
N VAL A 124 15.59 -0.18 3.24
CA VAL A 124 16.49 -0.92 4.13
C VAL A 124 17.17 -2.05 3.36
N SER A 125 18.26 -2.58 3.88
CA SER A 125 18.94 -3.76 3.32
C SER A 125 18.76 -4.94 4.26
N ILE A 126 18.35 -6.09 3.73
CA ILE A 126 18.22 -7.33 4.49
C ILE A 126 19.01 -8.40 3.77
N ALA A 127 20.04 -8.94 4.41
CA ALA A 127 20.96 -9.92 3.80
C ALA A 127 21.54 -9.48 2.43
N GLY A 128 21.66 -8.18 2.19
CA GLY A 128 22.18 -7.61 0.94
C GLY A 128 21.13 -7.33 -0.14
N GLU A 129 19.88 -7.72 0.05
CA GLU A 129 18.76 -7.35 -0.82
C GLU A 129 18.09 -6.06 -0.31
N PRO A 130 17.75 -5.09 -1.17
CA PRO A 130 16.96 -3.92 -0.77
C PRO A 130 15.49 -4.28 -0.50
N TYR A 131 14.94 -3.73 0.57
CA TYR A 131 13.53 -3.84 0.96
C TYR A 131 12.94 -2.45 1.18
N LEU A 132 11.68 -2.27 0.79
CA LEU A 132 10.88 -1.13 1.21
C LEU A 132 10.26 -1.44 2.57
N ALA A 133 10.70 -0.73 3.60
CA ALA A 133 10.03 -0.71 4.91
C ALA A 133 8.91 0.31 4.88
N VAL A 134 7.70 -0.08 5.23
CA VAL A 134 6.48 0.71 5.05
C VAL A 134 5.72 0.84 6.36
N TYR A 135 5.12 2.01 6.57
CA TYR A 135 4.15 2.25 7.62
C TYR A 135 2.86 2.88 7.04
N HIS A 136 1.75 2.17 7.24
CA HIS A 136 0.39 2.62 6.94
C HIS A 136 -0.26 3.13 8.24
N PRO A 137 -0.22 4.44 8.55
CA PRO A 137 -0.71 4.94 9.83
C PRO A 137 -2.22 4.82 9.99
N ASN A 138 -2.98 4.93 8.91
CA ASN A 138 -4.44 4.82 8.91
C ASN A 138 -4.93 3.44 9.41
N ILE A 139 -4.12 2.40 9.24
CA ILE A 139 -4.39 1.03 9.72
C ILE A 139 -3.36 0.55 10.74
N ASN A 140 -2.47 1.44 11.19
CA ASN A 140 -1.31 1.14 12.04
C ASN A 140 -0.55 -0.14 11.59
N HIS A 141 -0.38 -0.32 10.28
CA HIS A 141 0.21 -1.53 9.71
C HIS A 141 1.65 -1.27 9.27
N ARG A 142 2.53 -2.25 9.50
CA ARG A 142 3.95 -2.18 9.11
C ARG A 142 4.29 -3.40 8.28
N ALA A 143 4.98 -3.18 7.16
CA ALA A 143 5.34 -4.26 6.24
C ALA A 143 6.74 -4.02 5.65
N LEU A 144 7.37 -5.11 5.23
CA LEU A 144 8.64 -5.11 4.50
C LEU A 144 8.40 -5.77 3.15
N TYR A 145 8.76 -5.07 2.08
CA TYR A 145 8.57 -5.55 0.71
C TYR A 145 9.92 -5.69 0.00
N PRO A 146 10.31 -6.88 -0.44
CA PRO A 146 11.56 -7.05 -1.20
C PRO A 146 11.47 -6.29 -2.52
N LEU A 147 12.57 -5.63 -2.91
CA LEU A 147 12.63 -4.91 -4.19
C LEU A 147 12.49 -5.85 -5.39
N SER A 148 12.85 -7.13 -5.25
CA SER A 148 12.65 -8.16 -6.28
C SER A 148 11.18 -8.35 -6.68
N MET A 149 10.22 -7.87 -5.90
CA MET A 149 8.81 -7.83 -6.31
C MET A 149 8.58 -6.94 -7.54
N ALA A 150 9.44 -5.95 -7.78
CA ALA A 150 9.36 -5.06 -8.94
C ALA A 150 9.89 -5.70 -10.24
N ASP A 151 10.51 -6.88 -10.17
CA ASP A 151 11.12 -7.52 -11.34
C ASP A 151 10.05 -7.83 -12.41
N GLY A 152 10.23 -7.26 -13.61
CA GLY A 152 9.27 -7.39 -14.71
C GLY A 152 8.10 -6.41 -14.68
N TYR A 153 8.13 -5.41 -13.78
CA TYR A 153 7.13 -4.34 -13.64
C TYR A 153 7.70 -2.95 -13.99
N GLU A 154 8.91 -2.89 -14.53
CA GLU A 154 9.54 -1.66 -15.02
C GLU A 154 8.78 -1.18 -16.27
N VAL A 155 8.26 0.05 -16.22
CA VAL A 155 7.62 0.67 -17.38
C VAL A 155 8.74 1.19 -18.27
N GLU A 156 8.88 0.65 -19.48
CA GLU A 156 9.69 1.30 -20.52
C GLU A 156 9.00 2.64 -20.81
N GLU A 157 9.71 3.76 -20.65
CA GLU A 157 9.24 5.05 -21.17
C GLU A 157 8.94 4.82 -22.66
N GLU A 158 7.66 4.90 -23.05
CA GLU A 158 7.30 4.94 -24.47
C GLU A 158 8.06 6.14 -25.05
N GLU A 159 9.08 5.89 -25.88
CA GLU A 159 9.70 6.91 -26.70
C GLU A 159 8.57 7.61 -27.46
N GLU A 160 8.27 8.87 -27.11
CA GLU A 160 7.36 9.68 -27.90
C GLU A 160 7.86 9.62 -29.35
N PRO A 161 7.07 9.11 -30.31
CA PRO A 161 7.54 9.02 -31.67
C PRO A 161 7.79 10.45 -32.17
N ASP A 162 9.04 10.74 -32.56
CA ASP A 162 9.42 11.97 -33.25
C ASP A 162 8.39 12.25 -34.36
N GLU A 163 7.59 13.31 -34.19
CA GLU A 163 6.60 13.72 -35.18
C GLU A 163 7.29 14.11 -36.50
N PRO A 164 6.83 13.61 -37.67
CA PRO A 164 7.45 13.84 -38.97
C PRO A 164 7.19 15.24 -39.57
#